data_AF-A0A925IEE0-F1
#
_entry.id   AF-A0A925IEE0-F1
#
_cell.length_a   1.000
_cell.length_b   1.000
_cell.length_c   1.000
_cell.angle_alpha   90.00
_cell.angle_beta   90.00
_cell.angle_gamma   90.00
#
_symmetry.space_group_name_H-M   'P 1'
#
loop_
_entity.id
_entity.type
_entity.pdbx_description
1 polymer ?
#
loop_
_entity_poly.entity_id
_entity_poly.type
_entity_poly.pdbx_seq_one_letter_code
_entity_poly.pdbx_strand_id
1 'polypeptide(L)' 'MIDPENDFDEAHVLQELKHFLPSQQALKDFIHHNSLHAFQHMKFYDAIFKASKIFGFQVHLQLSEFREL' A
#
# COMPACT_ATOMS: atom_id res chain seq x y z
N MET A 1 3.67 38.54 41.14
CA MET A 1 4.53 38.47 39.94
C MET A 1 3.60 38.08 38.81
N ILE A 2 3.46 38.95 37.81
CA ILE A 2 2.55 38.75 36.66
C ILE A 2 3.21 37.67 35.80
N ASP A 3 2.51 36.56 35.56
CA ASP A 3 2.97 35.52 34.63
C ASP A 3 3.16 36.18 33.26
N PRO A 4 4.39 36.16 32.70
CA PRO A 4 4.63 36.76 31.40
C PRO A 4 3.78 36.01 30.38
N GLU A 5 3.10 36.80 29.55
CA GLU A 5 2.19 36.36 28.50
C GLU A 5 2.65 35.04 27.88
N ASN A 6 1.87 34.00 28.13
CA ASN A 6 1.98 32.74 27.41
C ASN A 6 1.43 33.02 26.01
N ASP A 7 2.25 33.66 25.19
CA ASP A 7 1.87 34.12 23.85
C ASP A 7 1.60 32.88 23.02
N PHE A 8 0.32 32.61 22.78
CA PHE A 8 -0.10 31.43 22.05
C PHE A 8 0.29 31.61 20.58
N ASP A 9 1.34 30.91 20.16
CA ASP A 9 1.74 30.82 18.75
C ASP A 9 0.97 29.68 18.07
N GLU A 10 -0.14 30.05 17.43
CA GLU A 10 -0.99 29.14 16.66
C GLU A 10 -0.20 28.38 15.58
N ALA A 11 0.71 29.06 14.88
CA ALA A 11 1.46 28.48 13.77
C ALA A 11 2.45 27.41 14.28
N HIS A 12 3.12 27.70 15.39
CA HIS A 12 4.00 26.74 16.06
C HIS A 12 3.24 25.50 16.52
N VAL A 13 2.12 25.67 17.22
CA VAL A 13 1.30 24.56 17.73
C VAL A 13 0.76 23.69 16.59
N LEU A 14 0.27 24.30 15.50
CA LEU A 14 -0.20 23.55 14.32
C LEU A 14 0.93 22.75 13.65
N GLN A 15 2.14 23.28 13.61
CA GLN A 15 3.30 22.59 13.06
C GLN A 15 3.72 21.37 13.91
N GLU A 16 3.67 21.49 15.23
CA GLU A 16 3.91 20.34 16.12
C GLU A 16 2.83 19.27 15.95
N LEU A 17 1.56 19.66 15.99
CA LEU A 17 0.42 18.75 15.86
C LEU A 17 0.41 17.97 14.53
N LYS A 18 0.89 18.57 13.44
CA LYS A 18 0.96 17.92 12.11
C LYS A 18 1.72 16.59 12.12
N HIS A 19 2.72 16.43 12.99
CA HIS A 19 3.50 15.18 13.11
C HIS A 19 2.68 14.02 13.70
N PHE A 20 1.62 14.33 14.44
CA PHE A 20 0.73 13.35 15.08
C PHE A 20 -0.51 13.05 14.24
N LEU A 21 -0.78 13.86 13.21
CA LEU A 21 -1.87 13.61 12.27
C LEU A 21 -1.42 12.59 11.20
N PRO A 22 -2.32 11.73 10.72
CA PRO A 22 -2.00 10.82 9.62
C PRO A 22 -1.52 11.63 8.41
N SER A 23 -0.25 11.42 8.02
CA SER A 23 0.34 12.08 6.85
C SER A 23 -0.19 11.53 5.52
N GLN A 24 -0.79 10.34 5.58
CA GLN A 24 -1.39 9.67 4.44
C GLN A 24 -2.83 10.16 4.27
N GLN A 25 -3.10 10.83 3.14
CA GLN A 25 -4.47 11.14 2.72
C GLN A 25 -5.29 9.86 2.62
N ALA A 26 -6.60 9.95 2.84
CA ALA A 26 -7.52 8.87 2.51
C ALA A 26 -7.21 8.38 1.09
N LEU A 27 -6.84 7.09 0.97
CA LEU A 27 -6.52 6.49 -0.32
C LEU A 27 -7.76 6.62 -1.20
N LYS A 28 -7.75 7.61 -2.10
CA LYS A 28 -8.83 7.86 -3.05
C LYS A 28 -9.07 6.62 -3.91
N ASP A 29 -7.99 5.91 -4.23
CA ASP A 29 -7.97 4.66 -4.96
C ASP A 29 -7.17 3.62 -4.15
N PHE A 30 -7.81 2.54 -3.73
CA PHE A 30 -7.12 1.41 -3.10
C PHE A 30 -6.41 0.60 -4.19
N ILE A 31 -5.13 0.90 -4.44
CA ILE A 31 -4.30 0.09 -5.34
C ILE A 31 -3.73 -1.06 -4.51
N HIS A 32 -4.37 -2.22 -4.57
CA HIS A 32 -3.79 -3.43 -3.98
C HIS A 32 -2.75 -4.01 -4.93
N HIS A 33 -1.48 -3.83 -4.60
CA HIS A 33 -0.43 -4.65 -5.19
C HIS A 33 -0.58 -6.06 -4.65
N ASN A 34 -1.24 -6.95 -5.41
CA ASN A 34 -1.24 -8.37 -5.08
C ASN A 34 0.21 -8.89 -5.12
N SER A 35 0.47 -10.04 -4.50
CA SER A 35 1.83 -10.60 -4.40
C SER A 35 2.51 -10.84 -5.76
N LEU A 36 1.77 -10.86 -6.87
CA LEU A 36 2.34 -10.96 -8.23
C LEU A 36 3.01 -9.67 -8.70
N HIS A 37 2.70 -8.52 -8.09
CA HIS A 37 3.34 -7.26 -8.42
C HIS A 37 4.86 -7.29 -8.28
N ALA A 38 5.39 -8.11 -7.36
CA ALA A 38 6.83 -8.33 -7.22
C ALA A 38 7.50 -8.92 -8.48
N PHE A 39 6.71 -9.52 -9.38
CA PHE A 39 7.17 -10.20 -10.61
C PHE A 39 6.82 -9.42 -11.89
N GLN A 40 6.35 -8.17 -11.78
CA GLN A 40 5.86 -7.37 -12.93
C GLN A 40 6.89 -7.17 -14.05
N HIS A 41 8.18 -7.29 -13.74
CA HIS A 41 9.29 -7.11 -14.66
C HIS A 41 9.61 -8.39 -15.46
N MET A 42 8.95 -9.51 -15.16
CA MET A 42 9.16 -10.80 -15.80
C MET A 42 8.10 -11.04 -16.90
N LYS A 43 8.40 -11.95 -17.83
CA LYS A 43 7.38 -12.44 -18.77
C LYS A 43 6.27 -13.16 -18.00
N PHE A 44 5.04 -13.06 -18.50
CA PHE A 44 3.85 -13.56 -17.81
C PHE A 44 3.99 -14.99 -17.27
N TYR A 45 4.33 -15.96 -18.13
CA TYR A 45 4.47 -17.36 -17.71
C TYR A 45 5.60 -17.56 -16.69
N ASP A 46 6.74 -16.92 -16.89
CA ASP A 46 7.87 -17.00 -15.94
C ASP A 46 7.47 -16.43 -14.57
N ALA A 47 6.73 -15.31 -14.57
CA ALA A 47 6.25 -14.64 -13.38
C ALA A 47 5.30 -15.52 -12.57
N ILE A 48 4.25 -16.07 -13.21
CA ILE A 48 3.24 -16.86 -12.51
C ILE A 48 3.78 -18.20 -12.01
N PHE A 49 4.66 -18.86 -12.76
CA PHE A 49 5.26 -20.12 -12.30
C PHE A 49 6.23 -19.89 -11.15
N LYS A 50 6.99 -18.79 -11.17
CA LYS A 50 7.87 -18.43 -10.05
C LYS A 50 7.05 -18.06 -8.81
N ALA A 51 6.00 -17.26 -8.96
CA ALA A 51 5.10 -16.92 -7.86
C ALA A 51 4.39 -18.16 -7.27
N SER A 52 3.91 -19.07 -8.12
CA SER A 52 3.30 -20.33 -7.69
C SER A 52 4.27 -21.20 -6.88
N LYS A 53 5.53 -21.31 -7.30
CA LYS A 53 6.57 -22.02 -6.54
C LYS A 53 6.88 -21.39 -5.18
N ILE A 54 6.86 -20.07 -5.09
CA ILE A 54 7.21 -19.34 -3.85
C ILE A 54 6.03 -19.33 -2.87
N PHE A 55 4.81 -19.11 -3.36
CA PHE A 55 3.64 -18.88 -2.52
C PHE A 55 2.66 -20.05 -2.44
N GLY A 56 2.84 -21.09 -3.26
CA GLY A 56 2.05 -22.32 -3.21
C GLY A 56 0.63 -22.22 -3.77
N PHE A 57 0.21 -21.07 -4.32
CA PHE A 57 -1.11 -20.92 -4.95
C PHE A 57 -1.05 -21.08 -6.47
N GLN A 58 -2.17 -21.50 -7.06
CA GLN A 58 -2.33 -21.64 -8.50
C GLN A 58 -2.77 -20.29 -9.09
N VAL A 59 -1.95 -19.73 -9.98
CA VAL A 59 -2.14 -18.36 -10.51
C VAL A 59 -2.93 -18.32 -11.83
N HIS A 60 -3.20 -19.49 -12.42
CA HIS A 60 -3.94 -19.65 -13.67
C HIS A 60 -4.58 -21.04 -13.74
N LEU A 61 -5.71 -21.13 -14.43
CA LEU A 61 -6.35 -22.40 -14.76
C LEU A 61 -5.60 -23.09 -15.91
N GLN A 62 -5.61 -24.41 -15.91
CA GLN A 62 -5.29 -25.19 -17.10
C GLN A 62 -6.33 -24.93 -18.18
N LEU A 63 -5.94 -25.11 -19.44
CA LEU A 63 -6.81 -24.82 -20.58
C LEU A 63 -8.10 -25.65 -20.60
N SER A 64 -8.04 -26.91 -20.13
CA SER A 64 -9.23 -27.75 -19.97
C SER A 64 -10.19 -27.18 -18.93
N GLU A 65 -9.68 -26.83 -17.75
CA GLU A 65 -10.46 -26.25 -16.65
C GLU A 65 -11.14 -24.95 -17.07
N PHE A 66 -10.42 -24.08 -17.80
CA PHE A 66 -11.00 -22.84 -18.30
C PHE A 66 -12.10 -23.06 -19.34
N ARG A 67 -12.01 -24.10 -20.16
CA ARG A 67 -13.02 -24.42 -21.19
C ARG A 67 -14.29 -25.05 -20.62
N GLU A 68 -14.25 -25.50 -19.38
CA GLU A 68 -15.39 -26.10 -18.67
C GLU A 68 -16.19 -25.06 -17.84
N LEU A 69 -15.72 -23.81 -17.77
CA LEU A 69 -16.45 -22.66 -17.18
C LEU A 69 -17.49 -22.08 -18.15
#